data_AF-A0AAE2C1C2-F1
#
_entry.id   AF-A0AAE2C1C2-F1
#
_cell.length_a   1.000
_cell.length_b   1.000
_cell.length_c   1.000
_cell.angle_alpha   90.00
_cell.angle_beta   90.00
_cell.angle_gamma   90.00
#
_symmetry.space_group_name_H-M   'P 1'
#
loop_
_entity.id
_entity.type
_entity.pdbx_description
1 polymer ?
#
loop_
_entity_poly.entity_id
_entity_poly.type
_entity_poly.pdbx_seq_one_letter_code
_entity_poly.pdbx_strand_id
1 'polypeptide(L)'
;MLLDLVTSAGDVGQPGYRPQILAEDVASLERRIAEEWAPATRNMTFEFKQRVSTYDKFGKPILTAFDSSNPWWALLEDAIKNVSGKLGKPEIFPASTDARYFRELGLPAIGFSPMANTPILLHDHNEVNIFALSALWLLQLVLGTHNDCFIE
;
A
#
# COMPACT_ATOMS: atom_id res chain seq x y z
N MET A 1 -1.61 15.78 1.51
CA MET A 1 -2.06 14.48 2.05
C MET A 1 -1.70 13.45 1.02
N LEU A 2 -0.71 12.61 1.32
CA LEU A 2 -0.21 11.61 0.39
C LEU A 2 -0.71 10.25 0.85
N LEU A 3 -1.23 9.47 -0.09
CA LEU A 3 -2.39 8.62 0.14
C LEU A 3 -2.19 7.23 -0.54
N ASP A 4 -1.43 6.26 0.02
CA ASP A 4 -1.29 4.91 -0.60
C ASP A 4 -1.48 3.66 0.30
N LEU A 5 -2.59 2.95 0.07
CA LEU A 5 -2.96 1.59 0.50
C LEU A 5 -4.07 1.14 -0.46
N VAL A 6 -3.84 0.01 -1.13
CA VAL A 6 -4.84 -0.60 -2.02
C VAL A 6 -5.69 -1.50 -1.15
N THR A 7 -6.98 -1.17 -1.01
CA THR A 7 -7.92 -2.05 -0.35
C THR A 7 -8.85 -2.65 -1.41
N SER A 8 -8.51 -3.85 -1.88
CA SER A 8 -9.39 -4.63 -2.75
C SER A 8 -10.57 -5.17 -1.92
N ALA A 9 -11.79 -4.78 -2.30
CA ALA A 9 -12.99 -5.49 -1.88
C ALA A 9 -13.15 -6.69 -2.83
N GLY A 10 -12.87 -7.88 -2.30
CA GLY A 10 -13.10 -9.23 -2.83
C GLY A 10 -13.34 -9.40 -4.33
N ASP A 11 -12.38 -10.01 -5.01
CA ASP A 11 -12.63 -10.76 -6.25
C ASP A 11 -12.02 -12.17 -6.18
N VAL A 12 -12.85 -13.16 -6.50
CA VAL A 12 -12.49 -14.58 -6.59
C VAL A 12 -11.80 -14.80 -7.94
N GLY A 13 -10.46 -14.71 -7.98
CA GLY A 13 -9.68 -14.86 -9.20
C GLY A 13 -8.36 -15.58 -8.99
N GLN A 14 -8.32 -16.88 -9.35
CA GLN A 14 -7.18 -17.77 -9.66
C GLN A 14 -6.06 -17.93 -8.61
N PRO A 15 -5.68 -19.17 -8.22
CA PRO A 15 -4.60 -19.43 -7.27
C PRO A 15 -3.23 -19.31 -7.95
N GLY A 16 -2.90 -18.11 -8.42
CA GLY A 16 -1.54 -17.75 -8.82
C GLY A 16 -0.83 -17.19 -7.60
N TYR A 17 0.17 -17.92 -7.12
CA TYR A 17 1.05 -17.58 -6.00
C TYR A 17 1.47 -16.09 -6.05
N ARG A 18 0.74 -15.21 -5.36
CA ARG A 18 1.26 -13.90 -4.97
C ARG A 18 2.07 -14.18 -3.72
N PRO A 19 3.42 -14.09 -3.76
CA PRO A 19 4.16 -14.14 -2.52
C PRO A 19 3.59 -13.02 -1.66
N GLN A 20 2.96 -13.38 -0.55
CA GLN A 20 2.90 -12.44 0.55
C GLN A 20 4.37 -12.18 0.84
N ILE A 21 4.88 -11.05 0.37
CA ILE A 21 6.17 -10.53 0.83
C ILE A 21 5.89 -10.08 2.28
N LEU A 22 5.63 -11.05 3.15
CA LEU A 22 5.98 -10.95 4.56
C LEU A 22 7.44 -10.57 4.49
N ALA A 23 7.75 -9.32 4.87
CA ALA A 23 9.09 -8.74 4.85
C ALA A 23 10.17 -9.83 4.94
N GLU A 24 10.60 -10.35 3.79
CA GLU A 24 11.63 -11.37 3.77
C GLU A 24 12.87 -10.60 4.19
N ASP A 25 13.43 -10.99 5.34
CA ASP A 25 14.65 -10.37 5.81
C ASP A 25 15.70 -10.44 4.70
N VAL A 26 16.47 -9.37 4.53
CA VAL A 26 17.45 -9.23 3.46
C VAL A 26 18.41 -10.44 3.47
N ALA A 27 18.77 -10.90 4.67
CA ALA A 27 19.58 -12.09 4.85
C ALA A 27 18.92 -13.38 4.31
N SER A 28 17.59 -13.51 4.44
CA SER A 28 16.85 -14.64 3.88
C SER A 28 16.85 -14.61 2.35
N LEU A 29 16.70 -13.42 1.75
CA LEU A 29 16.77 -13.27 0.29
C LEU A 29 18.18 -13.56 -0.24
N GLU A 30 19.22 -13.01 0.40
CA GLU A 30 20.61 -13.29 0.04
C GLU A 30 20.94 -14.77 0.15
N ARG A 31 20.48 -15.44 1.20
CA ARG A 31 20.61 -16.89 1.35
C ARG A 31 19.92 -17.64 0.22
N ARG A 32 18.68 -17.27 -0.15
CA ARG A 32 17.97 -17.88 -1.28
C ARG A 32 18.72 -17.69 -2.60
N ILE A 33 19.27 -16.50 -2.84
CA ILE A 33 20.09 -16.24 -4.03
C ILE A 33 21.32 -17.16 -4.01
N ALA A 34 22.02 -17.27 -2.89
CA ALA A 34 23.23 -18.09 -2.76
C ALA A 34 22.97 -19.60 -2.88
N GLU A 35 21.88 -20.11 -2.30
CA GLU A 35 21.60 -21.54 -2.23
C GLU A 35 20.85 -22.06 -3.46
N GLU A 36 19.89 -21.29 -3.97
CA GLU A 36 18.95 -21.73 -5.00
C GLU A 36 19.34 -21.21 -6.39
N TRP A 37 19.65 -19.90 -6.51
CA TRP A 37 19.76 -19.24 -7.80
C TRP A 37 21.20 -19.20 -8.33
N ALA A 38 22.17 -18.98 -7.45
CA ALA A 38 23.59 -18.87 -7.75
C ALA A 38 24.45 -19.71 -6.79
N PRO A 39 24.20 -21.03 -6.66
CA PRO A 39 25.06 -21.91 -5.88
C PRO A 39 26.47 -21.97 -6.47
N ALA A 40 27.46 -22.25 -5.62
CA ALA A 40 28.87 -22.35 -6.00
C ALA A 40 29.12 -23.32 -7.17
N THR A 41 28.25 -24.33 -7.34
CA THR A 41 28.29 -25.29 -8.45
C THR A 41 28.07 -24.67 -9.83
N ARG A 42 27.42 -23.50 -9.92
CA ARG A 42 27.22 -22.77 -11.19
C ARG A 42 28.41 -21.90 -11.58
N ASN A 43 29.40 -21.72 -10.69
CA ASN A 43 30.57 -20.85 -10.92
C ASN A 43 30.18 -19.42 -11.36
N MET A 44 29.18 -18.84 -10.68
CA MET A 44 28.72 -17.47 -10.92
C MET A 44 28.92 -16.62 -9.67
N THR A 45 29.12 -15.32 -9.87
CA THR A 45 29.15 -14.32 -8.79
C THR A 45 27.90 -13.45 -8.84
N PHE A 46 27.38 -13.05 -7.68
CA PHE A 46 26.26 -12.12 -7.58
C PHE A 46 26.58 -10.98 -6.62
N GLU A 47 25.90 -9.86 -6.79
CA GLU A 47 25.95 -8.70 -5.89
C GLU A 47 24.52 -8.22 -5.66
N PHE A 48 24.09 -8.15 -4.40
CA PHE A 48 22.78 -7.59 -4.05
C PHE A 48 22.92 -6.09 -3.75
N LYS A 49 22.21 -5.25 -4.53
CA LYS A 49 22.22 -3.78 -4.36
C LYS A 49 20.90 -3.29 -3.80
N GLN A 50 20.83 -3.18 -2.48
CA GLN A 50 19.73 -2.51 -1.81
C GLN A 50 19.82 -0.99 -2.02
N ARG A 51 18.94 -0.45 -2.88
CA ARG A 51 18.94 0.99 -3.23
C ARG A 51 18.22 1.87 -2.20
N VAL A 52 17.41 1.28 -1.33
CA VAL A 52 16.53 2.00 -0.40
C VAL A 52 16.64 1.35 0.97
N SER A 53 16.71 2.16 2.02
CA SER A 53 16.71 1.67 3.39
C SER A 53 15.40 0.95 3.70
N THR A 54 15.48 -0.18 4.39
CA THR A 54 14.33 -0.86 5.00
C THR A 54 14.01 -0.32 6.40
N TYR A 55 14.78 0.67 6.86
CA TYR A 55 14.66 1.30 8.17
C TYR A 55 14.50 2.81 8.06
N ASP A 56 13.74 3.38 8.99
CA ASP A 56 13.56 4.82 9.16
C ASP A 56 14.78 5.48 9.83
N LYS A 57 14.73 6.81 9.98
CA LYS A 57 15.78 7.59 10.67
C LYS A 57 16.03 7.19 12.12
N PHE A 58 15.15 6.40 12.74
CA PHE A 58 15.26 5.90 14.10
C PHE A 58 15.67 4.42 14.17
N GLY A 59 15.97 3.79 13.03
CA GLY A 59 16.33 2.38 12.96
C GLY A 59 15.16 1.41 13.09
N LYS A 60 13.91 1.87 12.91
CA LYS A 60 12.72 1.01 12.90
C LYS A 60 12.35 0.62 11.47
N PRO A 61 11.76 -0.57 11.22
CA PRO A 61 11.30 -0.95 9.89
C PRO A 61 10.34 0.09 9.29
N ILE A 62 10.48 0.40 8.00
CA ILE A 62 9.63 1.37 7.28
C ILE A 62 8.21 0.82 6.98
N LEU A 63 7.48 0.48 8.04
CA LEU A 63 6.11 -0.01 7.97
C LEU A 63 5.18 0.93 8.72
N THR A 64 4.04 1.22 8.12
CA THR A 64 2.95 1.93 8.80
C THR A 64 2.01 0.91 9.42
N ALA A 65 1.75 1.02 10.72
CA ALA A 65 0.77 0.17 11.38
C ALA A 65 -0.65 0.44 10.84
N PHE A 66 -1.42 -0.62 10.65
CA PHE A 66 -2.82 -0.62 10.19
C PHE A 66 -3.77 -1.07 11.31
N ASP A 67 -3.39 -0.82 12.57
CA ASP A 67 -4.21 -1.15 13.74
C ASP A 67 -4.46 0.11 14.58
N SER A 68 -5.15 -0.06 15.71
CA SER A 68 -5.48 1.04 16.61
C SER A 68 -4.28 1.71 17.29
N SER A 69 -3.06 1.17 17.16
CA SER A 69 -1.84 1.88 17.59
C SER A 69 -1.52 3.09 16.70
N ASN A 70 -2.07 3.13 15.48
CA ASN A 70 -1.93 4.26 14.57
C ASN A 70 -3.22 5.10 14.56
N PRO A 71 -3.21 6.32 15.14
CA PRO A 71 -4.41 7.17 15.17
C PRO A 71 -4.90 7.56 13.78
N TRP A 72 -4.00 7.64 12.79
CA TRP A 72 -4.39 7.93 11.40
C TRP A 72 -5.12 6.78 10.74
N TRP A 73 -4.81 5.54 11.15
CA TRP A 73 -5.53 4.36 10.68
C TRP A 73 -6.94 4.33 11.25
N ALA A 74 -7.10 4.52 12.57
CA ALA A 74 -8.41 4.59 13.21
C ALA A 74 -9.28 5.70 12.58
N LEU A 75 -8.70 6.87 12.33
CA LEU A 75 -9.42 7.97 11.67
C LEU A 75 -9.87 7.62 10.25
N LEU A 76 -9.04 6.93 9.48
CA LEU A 76 -9.41 6.44 8.14
C LEU A 76 -10.54 5.40 8.21
N GLU A 77 -10.44 4.44 9.13
CA GLU A 77 -11.48 3.44 9.32
C GLU A 77 -12.82 4.07 9.67
N ASP A 78 -12.83 5.02 10.60
CA ASP A 78 -14.05 5.66 11.06
C ASP A 78 -14.66 6.55 9.97
N ALA A 79 -13.84 7.27 9.21
CA ALA A 79 -14.30 8.04 8.08
C ALA A 79 -14.98 7.17 7.01
N ILE A 80 -14.44 5.98 6.73
CA ILE A 80 -15.03 5.04 5.76
C ILE A 80 -16.29 4.39 6.32
N LYS A 81 -16.32 4.03 7.62
CA LYS A 81 -17.51 3.49 8.30
C LYS A 81 -18.67 4.49 8.27
N ASN A 82 -18.39 5.78 8.51
CA ASN A 82 -19.40 6.85 8.55
C ASN A 82 -20.15 7.02 7.22
N VAL A 83 -19.49 6.75 6.11
CA VAL A 83 -20.09 6.79 4.76
C VAL A 83 -20.61 5.42 4.31
N SER A 84 -20.77 4.47 5.22
CA SER A 84 -21.18 3.08 4.94
C SER A 84 -20.28 2.36 3.93
N GLY A 85 -19.04 2.83 3.79
CA GLY A 85 -18.02 2.20 2.97
C GLY A 85 -17.43 0.96 3.64
N LYS A 86 -16.69 0.17 2.87
CA LYS A 86 -15.97 -1.01 3.38
C LYS A 86 -14.50 -0.88 3.02
N LEU A 87 -13.65 -0.97 4.04
CA LEU A 87 -12.22 -1.16 3.84
C LEU A 87 -11.97 -2.61 3.41
N GLY A 88 -11.27 -2.79 2.31
CA GLY A 88 -10.64 -4.06 1.96
C GLY A 88 -9.44 -4.36 2.86
N LYS A 89 -8.82 -5.53 2.66
CA LYS A 89 -7.66 -5.96 3.43
C LYS A 89 -6.48 -5.01 3.20
N PRO A 90 -5.75 -4.60 4.26
CA PRO A 90 -4.53 -3.84 4.08
C PRO A 90 -3.44 -4.61 3.34
N GLU A 91 -2.82 -3.99 2.34
CA GLU A 91 -1.77 -4.60 1.51
C GLU A 91 -0.57 -3.68 1.32
N ILE A 92 0.62 -4.29 1.17
CA ILE A 92 1.83 -3.58 0.77
C ILE A 92 1.74 -3.30 -0.73
N PHE A 93 1.72 -2.02 -1.08
CA PHE A 93 1.69 -1.61 -2.48
C PHE A 93 3.05 -1.88 -3.13
N PRO A 94 3.14 -2.68 -4.20
CA PRO A 94 4.41 -3.08 -4.81
C PRO A 94 5.03 -1.96 -5.65
N ALA A 95 4.27 -0.91 -5.99
CA ALA A 95 4.78 0.21 -6.78
C ALA A 95 5.44 1.27 -5.89
N SER A 96 6.17 2.18 -6.54
CA SER A 96 6.84 3.29 -5.86
C SER A 96 5.87 4.44 -5.65
N THR A 97 5.82 4.96 -4.43
CA THR A 97 5.07 6.18 -4.09
C THR A 97 5.91 7.07 -3.19
N ASP A 98 5.60 8.37 -3.13
CA ASP A 98 6.34 9.33 -2.30
C ASP A 98 6.16 9.07 -0.79
N ALA A 99 5.24 8.17 -0.39
CA ALA A 99 5.05 7.75 0.99
C ALA A 99 6.33 7.19 1.63
N ARG A 100 7.25 6.65 0.82
CA ARG A 100 8.58 6.20 1.28
C ARG A 100 9.36 7.30 2.00
N TYR A 101 9.30 8.55 1.52
CA TYR A 101 10.09 9.64 2.09
C TYR A 101 9.55 10.06 3.46
N PHE A 102 8.23 9.99 3.64
CA PHE A 102 7.60 10.21 4.95
C PHE A 102 7.99 9.11 5.94
N ARG A 103 7.94 7.84 5.51
CA ARG A 103 8.34 6.70 6.35
C ARG A 103 9.82 6.72 6.71
N GLU A 104 10.70 7.11 5.79
CA GLU A 104 12.13 7.34 6.07
C GLU A 104 12.33 8.39 7.18
N LEU A 105 11.46 9.39 7.27
CA LEU A 105 11.45 10.39 8.35
C LEU A 105 10.79 9.91 9.66
N GLY A 106 10.35 8.65 9.74
CA GLY A 106 9.63 8.09 10.87
C GLY A 106 8.18 8.59 10.99
N LEU A 107 7.60 9.11 9.91
CA LEU A 107 6.21 9.55 9.86
C LEU A 107 5.33 8.44 9.29
N PRO A 108 4.18 8.14 9.92
CA PRO A 108 3.23 7.19 9.37
C PRO A 108 2.65 7.75 8.06
N ALA A 109 2.71 6.95 7.01
CA ALA A 109 2.05 7.25 5.75
C ALA A 109 1.13 6.08 5.41
N ILE A 110 -0.15 6.37 5.27
CA ILE A 110 -1.17 5.46 4.77
C ILE A 110 -1.55 6.00 3.42
N GLY A 111 -2.22 5.20 2.63
CA GLY A 111 -3.41 5.81 2.10
C GLY A 111 -4.28 4.88 1.37
N PHE A 112 -4.65 5.25 0.16
CA PHE A 112 -6.01 4.96 -0.18
C PHE A 112 -6.24 5.15 -1.66
N SER A 113 -6.79 4.12 -2.26
CA SER A 113 -7.32 4.19 -3.60
C SER A 113 -8.82 3.91 -3.55
N PRO A 114 -9.68 4.84 -3.98
CA PRO A 114 -11.13 4.65 -4.03
C PRO A 114 -11.56 3.78 -5.24
N MET A 115 -10.79 2.73 -5.54
CA MET A 115 -11.01 1.83 -6.67
C MET A 115 -11.70 0.55 -6.20
N ALA A 116 -12.96 0.67 -5.81
CA ALA A 116 -13.79 -0.47 -5.45
C ALA A 116 -14.38 -1.14 -6.70
N ASN A 117 -14.34 -2.49 -6.75
CA ASN A 117 -14.93 -3.30 -7.82
C ASN A 117 -14.41 -2.99 -9.24
N THR A 118 -13.17 -2.53 -9.35
CA THR A 118 -12.52 -2.32 -10.64
C THR A 118 -11.26 -3.18 -10.77
N PRO A 119 -10.97 -3.72 -11.96
CA PRO A 119 -9.71 -4.42 -12.19
C PRO A 119 -8.52 -3.49 -11.92
N ILE A 120 -7.44 -4.05 -11.37
CA ILE A 120 -6.20 -3.31 -11.16
C ILE A 120 -5.48 -3.23 -12.51
N LEU A 121 -5.57 -2.09 -13.18
CA LEU A 121 -4.98 -1.84 -14.51
C LEU A 121 -3.85 -0.79 -14.45
N LEU A 122 -3.10 -0.74 -13.35
CA LEU A 122 -2.00 0.21 -13.16
C LEU A 122 -0.98 0.07 -14.31
N HIS A 123 -0.83 1.13 -15.10
CA HIS A 123 0.03 1.20 -16.28
C HIS A 123 -0.40 0.31 -17.47
N ASP A 124 -1.68 -0.05 -17.57
CA ASP A 124 -2.22 -0.82 -18.71
C ASP A 124 -3.21 -0.01 -19.56
N HIS A 125 -3.59 -0.56 -20.71
CA HIS A 125 -4.61 -0.02 -21.59
C HIS A 125 -5.97 0.00 -20.87
N ASN A 126 -6.74 1.06 -21.08
CA ASN A 126 -8.02 1.29 -20.40
C ASN A 126 -7.91 1.39 -18.88
N GLU A 127 -6.77 1.84 -18.35
CA GLU A 127 -6.69 2.34 -16.98
C GLU A 127 -7.70 3.49 -16.81
N VAL A 128 -8.81 3.21 -16.12
CA VAL A 128 -9.81 4.23 -15.80
C VAL A 128 -9.48 4.79 -14.44
N ASN A 129 -8.97 6.02 -14.45
CA ASN A 129 -8.84 6.78 -13.24
C ASN A 129 -10.24 7.27 -12.84
N ILE A 130 -10.86 6.65 -11.82
CA ILE A 130 -12.22 6.99 -11.37
C ILE A 130 -12.16 8.32 -10.61
N PHE A 131 -11.80 9.42 -11.27
CA PHE A 131 -11.64 10.72 -10.62
C PHE A 131 -12.95 11.51 -10.52
N ALA A 132 -13.94 11.27 -11.39
CA ALA A 132 -15.10 12.17 -11.48
C ALA A 132 -16.17 11.95 -10.38
N LEU A 133 -16.45 10.69 -9.99
CA LEU A 133 -17.42 10.39 -8.92
C LEU A 133 -16.75 10.17 -7.56
N SER A 134 -15.47 9.79 -7.53
CA SER A 134 -14.75 9.57 -6.27
C SER A 134 -14.10 10.83 -5.70
N ALA A 135 -13.78 11.86 -6.49
CA ALA A 135 -13.13 13.07 -5.96
C ALA A 135 -14.08 13.91 -5.10
N LEU A 136 -15.35 14.04 -5.48
CA LEU A 136 -16.40 14.62 -4.64
C LEU A 136 -16.58 13.82 -3.34
N TRP A 137 -16.50 12.49 -3.44
CA TRP A 137 -16.59 11.59 -2.29
C TRP A 137 -15.38 11.70 -1.35
N LEU A 138 -14.16 11.82 -1.91
CA LEU A 138 -12.92 12.06 -1.17
C LEU A 138 -12.92 13.43 -0.52
N LEU A 139 -13.48 14.44 -1.19
CA LEU A 139 -13.67 15.77 -0.62
C LEU A 139 -14.63 15.73 0.57
N GLN A 140 -15.75 15.00 0.47
CA GLN A 140 -16.68 14.78 1.58
C GLN A 140 -15.98 14.10 2.78
N LEU A 141 -15.11 13.12 2.50
CA LEU A 141 -14.38 12.34 3.49
C LEU A 141 -13.27 13.15 4.18
N VAL A 142 -12.59 14.04 3.45
CA VAL A 142 -11.53 14.93 3.97
C VAL A 142 -12.12 16.14 4.71
N LEU A 143 -13.22 16.72 4.20
CA LEU A 143 -13.85 17.90 4.79
C LEU A 143 -14.78 17.56 5.96
N GLY A 144 -15.12 16.28 6.18
CA GLY A 144 -16.00 15.85 7.27
C GLY A 144 -17.40 16.46 7.16
N THR A 145 -17.80 16.89 5.96
CA THR A 145 -19.09 17.54 5.75
C THR A 145 -20.17 16.47 5.77
N HIS A 146 -20.88 16.35 6.90
CA HIS A 146 -22.21 15.75 6.91
C HIS A 146 -23.09 16.43 5.86
N ASN A 147 -24.09 15.71 5.36
CA ASN A 147 -25.04 16.12 4.32
C ASN A 147 -25.91 17.34 4.71
N ASP A 148 -25.31 18.49 4.99
CA ASP A 148 -25.96 19.78 5.19
C ASP A 148 -25.45 20.82 4.19
N CYS A 149 -25.12 20.40 2.97
CA CYS A 149 -24.93 21.33 1.85
C CYS A 149 -26.18 21.26 0.95
N PHE A 150 -27.20 22.02 1.33
CA PHE A 150 -28.18 22.54 0.39
C PHE A 150 -27.45 23.46 -0.58
N ILE A 151 -27.32 23.09 -1.85
CA ILE A 151 -27.14 24.03 -2.96
C ILE A 151 -27.95 23.52 -4.15
N GLU A 152 -28.84 24.37 -4.66
CA GLU A 152 -29.57 24.22 -5.94
C GLU A 152 -28.63 24.00 -7.14
#